data_AF-A0A4Y9KVT4-F1
#
_entry.id   AF-A0A4Y9KVT4-F1
#
_cell.length_a   1.000
_cell.length_b   1.000
_cell.length_c   1.000
_cell.angle_alpha   90.00
_cell.angle_beta   90.00
_cell.angle_gamma   90.00
#
_symmetry.space_group_name_H-M   'P 1'
#
loop_
_entity.id
_entity.type
_entity.pdbx_description
1 polymer ?
#
loop_
_entity_poly.entity_id
_entity_poly.type
_entity_poly.pdbx_seq_one_letter_code
_entity_poly.pdbx_strand_id
1 'polypeptide(L)'
;MAEISAALKQYLSSMSDRRWAPGAMDCGVFMADWVRMVCGRDPIADVRGTYDTERQFLRILRREGGFERSCAARLAAAGYVATETPAAGDLAIVLAPYAVRRAKLQRRPTGAICINERLRAVMTSDLGVVIAGNAALPLLGAFTHG
;
A
#
# COMPACT_ATOMS: atom_id res chain seq x y z
N MET A 1 -20.74 0.42 -2.34
CA MET A 1 -20.14 0.51 -0.98
C MET A 1 -20.16 -0.82 -0.22
N ALA A 2 -21.31 -1.50 -0.07
CA ALA A 2 -21.37 -2.77 0.66
C ALA A 2 -20.51 -3.89 0.05
N GLU A 3 -20.51 -4.00 -1.29
CA GLU A 3 -19.71 -5.01 -2.02
C GLU A 3 -18.19 -4.76 -1.88
N ILE A 4 -17.73 -3.52 -2.01
CA ILE A 4 -16.32 -3.13 -1.80
C ILE A 4 -15.87 -3.46 -0.37
N SER A 5 -16.72 -3.20 0.64
CA SER A 5 -16.38 -3.54 2.02
C SER A 5 -16.26 -5.06 2.24
N ALA A 6 -17.12 -5.86 1.61
CA ALA A 6 -17.03 -7.32 1.68
C ALA A 6 -15.79 -7.86 0.97
N ALA A 7 -15.52 -7.39 -0.26
CA ALA A 7 -14.34 -7.75 -1.03
C ALA A 7 -13.05 -7.36 -0.30
N LEU A 8 -13.01 -6.17 0.31
CA LEU A 8 -11.89 -5.70 1.10
C LEU A 8 -11.63 -6.60 2.31
N LYS A 9 -12.68 -6.95 3.06
CA LYS A 9 -12.55 -7.88 4.21
C LYS A 9 -11.97 -9.21 3.75
N GLN A 10 -12.52 -9.79 2.68
CA GLN A 10 -12.05 -11.07 2.14
C GLN A 10 -10.59 -10.97 1.69
N TYR A 11 -10.22 -9.89 1.02
CA TYR A 11 -8.84 -9.64 0.60
C TYR A 11 -7.89 -9.59 1.79
N LEU A 12 -8.19 -8.77 2.80
CA LEU A 12 -7.35 -8.63 3.99
C LEU A 12 -7.23 -9.95 4.75
N SER A 13 -8.31 -10.71 4.87
CA SER A 13 -8.27 -12.07 5.43
C SER A 13 -7.39 -13.01 4.60
N SER A 14 -7.38 -12.90 3.27
CA SER A 14 -6.49 -13.73 2.42
C SER A 14 -5.00 -13.36 2.56
N MET A 15 -4.70 -12.22 3.18
CA MET A 15 -3.36 -11.70 3.39
C MET A 15 -2.83 -11.91 4.81
N SER A 16 -3.66 -12.33 5.77
CA SER A 16 -3.25 -12.51 7.17
C SER A 16 -2.15 -13.58 7.35
N ASP A 17 -2.19 -14.62 6.53
CA ASP A 17 -1.27 -15.76 6.63
C ASP A 17 -0.06 -15.61 5.72
N ARG A 18 -0.01 -14.53 4.92
CA ARG A 18 1.08 -14.30 3.97
C ARG A 18 2.25 -13.63 4.65
N ARG A 19 3.42 -14.24 4.51
CA ARG A 19 4.68 -13.67 4.98
C ARG A 19 5.15 -12.59 4.03
N TRP A 20 5.64 -11.49 4.60
CA TRP A 20 6.25 -10.43 3.84
C TRP A 20 7.49 -10.94 3.10
N ALA A 21 7.61 -10.56 1.84
CA ALA A 21 8.77 -10.83 1.00
C ALA A 21 8.90 -9.73 -0.04
N PRO A 22 10.08 -9.11 -0.23
CA PRO A 22 10.26 -8.08 -1.26
C PRO A 22 9.88 -8.62 -2.64
N GLY A 23 9.04 -7.89 -3.38
CA GLY A 23 8.63 -8.24 -4.74
C GLY A 23 7.65 -9.42 -4.88
N ALA A 24 7.36 -10.11 -3.79
CA ALA A 24 6.34 -11.17 -3.74
C ALA A 24 5.15 -10.79 -2.84
N MET A 25 5.41 -10.13 -1.70
CA MET A 25 4.38 -9.66 -0.76
C MET A 25 4.94 -8.49 0.05
N ASP A 26 5.14 -7.35 -0.61
CA ASP A 26 5.47 -6.09 0.04
C ASP A 26 4.31 -5.09 -0.08
N CYS A 27 4.48 -3.87 0.44
CA CYS A 27 3.42 -2.86 0.40
C CYS A 27 3.02 -2.44 -1.03
N GLY A 28 3.92 -2.56 -2.01
CA GLY A 28 3.62 -2.26 -3.42
C GLY A 28 2.81 -3.38 -4.06
N VAL A 29 3.23 -4.62 -3.86
CA VAL A 29 2.51 -5.81 -4.35
C VAL A 29 1.13 -5.92 -3.70
N PHE A 30 1.03 -5.68 -2.39
CA PHE A 30 -0.22 -5.66 -1.64
C PHE A 30 -1.22 -4.66 -2.24
N MET A 31 -0.82 -3.40 -2.44
CA MET A 31 -1.72 -2.43 -3.08
C MET A 31 -2.05 -2.82 -4.52
N ALA A 32 -1.07 -3.30 -5.29
CA ALA A 32 -1.28 -3.65 -6.68
C ALA A 32 -2.26 -4.82 -6.86
N ASP A 33 -2.20 -5.83 -5.98
CA ASP A 33 -3.15 -6.94 -5.99
C ASP A 33 -4.57 -6.46 -5.69
N TRP A 34 -4.73 -5.49 -4.76
CA TRP A 34 -6.02 -4.84 -4.54
C TRP A 34 -6.53 -4.10 -5.77
N VAL A 35 -5.68 -3.29 -6.42
CA VAL A 35 -6.01 -2.57 -7.67
C VAL A 35 -6.48 -3.55 -8.76
N ARG A 36 -5.78 -4.68 -8.92
CA ARG A 36 -6.16 -5.72 -9.90
C ARG A 36 -7.55 -6.27 -9.67
N MET A 37 -7.97 -6.45 -8.42
CA MET A 37 -9.32 -6.94 -8.13
C MET A 37 -10.39 -5.87 -8.32
N VAL A 38 -10.07 -4.60 -8.01
CA VAL A 38 -11.03 -3.50 -8.11
C VAL A 38 -11.28 -3.09 -9.56
N CYS A 39 -10.23 -2.92 -10.38
CA CYS A 39 -10.36 -2.37 -11.73
C CYS A 39 -9.75 -3.23 -12.83
N GLY A 40 -9.21 -4.42 -12.51
CA GLY A 40 -8.64 -5.34 -13.49
C GLY A 40 -7.25 -4.96 -14.01
N ARG A 41 -6.65 -3.87 -13.52
CA ARG A 41 -5.33 -3.37 -13.97
C ARG A 41 -4.24 -3.68 -12.95
N ASP A 42 -3.04 -3.99 -13.40
CA ASP A 42 -1.88 -4.20 -12.52
C ASP A 42 -0.93 -3.00 -12.59
N PRO A 43 -0.91 -2.12 -11.57
CA PRO A 43 -0.12 -0.89 -11.60
C PRO A 43 1.40 -1.14 -11.53
N ILE A 44 1.82 -2.39 -11.27
CA ILE A 44 3.22 -2.80 -11.21
C ILE A 44 3.58 -3.88 -12.22
N ALA A 45 2.77 -4.08 -13.28
CA ALA A 45 2.97 -5.16 -14.26
C ALA A 45 4.40 -5.22 -14.84
N ASP A 46 5.01 -4.06 -15.06
CA ASP A 46 6.37 -3.88 -15.62
C ASP A 46 7.49 -4.31 -14.66
N VAL A 47 7.24 -4.30 -13.35
CA VAL A 47 8.24 -4.61 -12.30
C VAL A 47 7.84 -5.78 -11.40
N ARG A 48 6.67 -6.38 -11.61
CA ARG A 48 6.20 -7.52 -10.84
C ARG A 48 7.12 -8.72 -11.04
N GLY A 49 7.65 -9.25 -9.95
CA GLY A 49 8.59 -10.38 -9.99
C GLY A 49 9.98 -10.04 -10.55
N THR A 50 10.28 -8.78 -10.86
CA THR A 50 11.60 -8.37 -11.37
C THR A 50 12.57 -7.97 -10.26
N TYR A 51 12.12 -8.00 -9.00
CA TYR A 51 12.93 -7.70 -7.83
C TYR A 51 12.59 -8.66 -6.69
N ASP A 52 13.59 -9.02 -5.89
CA ASP A 52 13.50 -9.93 -4.74
C ASP A 52 14.21 -9.37 -3.50
N THR A 53 14.79 -8.16 -3.61
CA THR A 53 15.46 -7.47 -2.51
C THR A 53 14.98 -6.03 -2.33
N GLU A 54 15.00 -5.55 -1.08
CA GLU A 54 14.71 -4.15 -0.76
C GLU A 54 15.61 -3.17 -1.54
N ARG A 55 16.87 -3.54 -1.79
CA ARG A 55 17.81 -2.70 -2.54
C ARG A 55 17.38 -2.49 -4.00
N GLN A 56 16.87 -3.52 -4.65
CA GLN A 56 16.35 -3.42 -6.02
C GLN A 56 15.04 -2.63 -6.03
N PHE A 57 14.15 -2.88 -5.08
CA PHE A 57 12.92 -2.09 -4.89
C PHE A 57 13.24 -0.58 -4.77
N LEU A 58 14.15 -0.22 -3.88
CA LEU A 58 14.60 1.17 -3.72
C LEU A 58 15.26 1.74 -4.99
N ARG A 59 15.84 0.90 -5.85
CA ARG A 59 16.40 1.33 -7.14
C ARG A 59 15.29 1.68 -8.14
N ILE A 60 14.23 0.90 -8.19
CA ILE A 60 13.03 1.18 -8.99
C ILE A 60 12.43 2.52 -8.54
N LEU A 61 12.14 2.65 -7.24
CA LEU A 61 11.58 3.88 -6.69
C LEU A 61 12.45 5.11 -6.96
N ARG A 62 13.78 5.00 -6.85
CA ARG A 62 14.69 6.12 -7.16
C ARG A 62 14.57 6.59 -8.62
N ARG A 63 14.41 5.66 -9.57
CA ARG A 63 14.21 6.00 -10.99
C ARG A 63 12.86 6.67 -11.24
N GLU A 64 11.88 6.36 -10.41
CA GLU A 64 10.51 6.90 -10.47
C GLU A 64 10.32 8.17 -9.61
N GLY A 65 11.39 8.72 -9.04
CA GLY A 65 11.35 9.95 -8.25
C GLY A 65 10.90 9.77 -6.79
N GLY A 66 10.96 8.56 -6.26
CA GLY A 66 10.61 8.20 -4.88
C GLY A 66 9.28 7.47 -4.75
N PHE A 67 8.98 6.96 -3.55
CA PHE A 67 7.78 6.14 -3.29
C PHE A 67 6.49 6.88 -3.60
N GLU A 68 6.34 8.12 -3.14
CA GLU A 68 5.11 8.90 -3.33
C GLU A 68 4.81 9.20 -4.80
N ARG A 69 5.84 9.62 -5.56
CA ARG A 69 5.70 9.88 -7.00
C ARG A 69 5.44 8.61 -7.79
N SER A 70 6.14 7.53 -7.47
CA SER A 70 5.90 6.20 -8.03
C SER A 70 4.45 5.76 -7.84
N CYS A 71 3.95 5.79 -6.60
CA CYS A 71 2.56 5.45 -6.29
C CYS A 71 1.57 6.33 -7.05
N ALA A 72 1.74 7.66 -7.00
CA ALA A 72 0.83 8.58 -7.68
C ALA A 72 0.76 8.32 -9.20
N ALA A 73 1.92 8.15 -9.85
CA ALA A 73 1.98 7.91 -11.30
C ALA A 73 1.37 6.55 -11.67
N ARG A 74 1.70 5.49 -10.93
CA ARG A 74 1.21 4.12 -11.19
C ARG A 74 -0.30 3.99 -10.93
N LEU A 75 -0.80 4.62 -9.89
CA LEU A 75 -2.24 4.64 -9.58
C LEU A 75 -3.03 5.48 -10.59
N ALA A 76 -2.50 6.62 -11.03
CA ALA A 76 -3.10 7.42 -12.09
C ALA A 76 -3.23 6.62 -13.41
N ALA A 77 -2.19 5.87 -13.79
CA ALA A 77 -2.25 4.98 -14.96
C ALA A 77 -3.31 3.86 -14.81
N ALA A 78 -3.58 3.43 -13.58
CA ALA A 78 -4.64 2.48 -13.25
C ALA A 78 -6.04 3.11 -13.16
N GLY A 79 -6.19 4.43 -13.35
CA GLY A 79 -7.47 5.14 -13.32
C GLY A 79 -7.86 5.74 -11.97
N TYR A 80 -6.95 5.73 -10.99
CA TYR A 80 -7.19 6.37 -9.69
C TYR A 80 -6.90 7.87 -9.75
N VAL A 81 -7.60 8.64 -8.93
CA VAL A 81 -7.38 10.09 -8.74
C VAL A 81 -7.11 10.39 -7.28
N ALA A 82 -6.35 11.47 -7.02
CA ALA A 82 -6.12 11.93 -5.66
C ALA A 82 -7.45 12.32 -4.98
N THR A 83 -7.57 12.04 -3.69
CA THR A 83 -8.76 12.40 -2.88
C THR A 83 -8.35 12.90 -1.50
N GLU A 84 -9.11 13.84 -0.96
CA GLU A 84 -8.99 14.33 0.42
C GLU A 84 -9.95 13.62 1.38
N THR A 85 -10.95 12.92 0.85
CA THR A 85 -11.99 12.23 1.62
C THR A 85 -11.96 10.73 1.32
N PRO A 86 -10.91 10.01 1.75
CA PRO A 86 -10.77 8.59 1.43
C PRO A 86 -11.86 7.76 2.12
N ALA A 87 -12.45 6.84 1.36
CA ALA A 87 -13.44 5.88 1.80
C ALA A 87 -12.84 4.47 1.93
N ALA A 88 -13.67 3.52 2.37
CA ALA A 88 -13.28 2.11 2.42
C ALA A 88 -12.96 1.59 1.01
N GLY A 89 -11.78 0.97 0.84
CA GLY A 89 -11.29 0.45 -0.44
C GLY A 89 -10.38 1.43 -1.20
N ASP A 90 -10.32 2.69 -0.80
CA ASP A 90 -9.37 3.65 -1.35
C ASP A 90 -7.93 3.30 -0.96
N LEU A 91 -6.99 3.79 -1.74
CA LEU A 91 -5.57 3.60 -1.49
C LEU A 91 -4.98 4.80 -0.79
N ALA A 92 -3.96 4.56 0.01
CA ALA A 92 -3.27 5.60 0.75
C ALA A 92 -1.77 5.38 0.77
N ILE A 93 -1.05 6.48 0.93
CA ILE A 93 0.35 6.50 1.31
C ILE A 93 0.38 6.99 2.75
N VAL A 94 1.02 6.24 3.64
CA VAL A 94 1.12 6.57 5.06
C VAL A 94 2.57 6.57 5.54
N LEU A 95 2.83 7.26 6.63
CA LEU A 95 4.14 7.26 7.29
C LEU A 95 4.22 6.12 8.34
N ALA A 96 4.48 4.90 7.88
CA ALA A 96 4.48 3.72 8.74
C ALA A 96 5.80 3.54 9.51
N PRO A 97 5.77 3.07 10.77
CA PRO A 97 6.96 2.63 11.47
C PRO A 97 7.61 1.41 10.80
N TYR A 98 8.94 1.33 10.79
CA TYR A 98 9.66 0.16 10.26
C TYR A 98 10.84 -0.32 11.11
N ALA A 99 11.34 0.51 12.03
CA ALA A 99 12.44 0.14 12.92
C ALA A 99 12.49 1.05 14.15
N VAL A 100 13.12 0.59 15.22
CA VAL A 100 13.57 1.44 16.33
C VAL A 100 15.09 1.50 16.30
N ARG A 101 15.66 2.70 16.25
CA ARG A 101 17.12 2.91 16.26
C ARG A 101 17.47 3.97 17.29
N ARG A 102 18.40 3.66 18.20
CA ARG A 102 18.84 4.56 19.29
C ARG A 102 17.63 5.15 20.06
N ALA A 103 16.70 4.29 20.46
CA ALA A 103 15.44 4.64 21.13
C ALA A 103 14.50 5.58 20.34
N LYS A 104 14.74 5.80 19.04
CA LYS A 104 13.88 6.60 18.16
C LYS A 104 13.18 5.73 17.13
N LEU A 105 11.85 5.88 17.05
CA LEU A 105 11.02 5.24 16.05
C LEU A 105 11.33 5.80 14.66
N GLN A 106 11.74 4.93 13.74
CA GLN A 106 11.97 5.26 12.35
C GLN A 106 10.70 5.01 11.55
N ARG A 107 10.35 5.96 10.68
CA ARG A 107 9.17 5.88 9.83
C ARG A 107 9.54 6.08 8.37
N ARG A 108 8.73 5.54 7.46
CA ARG A 108 8.90 5.71 6.02
C ARG A 108 7.55 5.73 5.30
N PRO A 109 7.46 6.38 4.12
CA PRO A 109 6.30 6.22 3.24
C PRO A 109 6.05 4.74 2.94
N THR A 110 4.81 4.31 3.12
CA THR A 110 4.35 2.93 2.95
C THR A 110 2.96 2.94 2.32
N GLY A 111 2.72 1.99 1.42
CA GLY A 111 1.42 1.81 0.79
C GLY A 111 0.40 1.21 1.75
N ALA A 112 -0.84 1.69 1.70
CA ALA A 112 -1.94 1.30 2.56
C ALA A 112 -3.27 1.21 1.81
N ILE A 113 -4.21 0.46 2.38
CA ILE A 113 -5.62 0.43 1.94
C ILE A 113 -6.49 1.01 3.05
N CYS A 114 -7.35 1.96 2.72
CA CYS A 114 -8.30 2.57 3.63
C CYS A 114 -9.41 1.57 3.97
N ILE A 115 -9.62 1.31 5.26
CA ILE A 115 -10.71 0.46 5.77
C ILE A 115 -11.96 1.29 6.01
N ASN A 116 -11.76 2.53 6.47
CA ASN A 116 -12.76 3.57 6.65
C ASN A 116 -12.02 4.92 6.79
N GLU A 117 -12.73 5.96 7.19
CA GLU A 117 -12.19 7.32 7.39
C GLU A 117 -11.02 7.41 8.41
N ARG A 118 -10.83 6.42 9.30
CA ARG A 118 -9.84 6.44 10.39
C ARG A 118 -8.82 5.32 10.35
N LEU A 119 -9.16 4.17 9.77
CA LEU A 119 -8.38 2.94 9.83
C LEU A 119 -7.78 2.61 8.47
N ARG A 120 -6.52 2.16 8.48
CA ARG A 120 -5.77 1.77 7.29
C ARG A 120 -5.04 0.46 7.51
N ALA A 121 -5.04 -0.39 6.49
CA ALA A 121 -4.26 -1.62 6.45
C ALA A 121 -2.92 -1.38 5.74
N VAL A 122 -1.84 -1.83 6.34
CA VAL A 122 -0.49 -1.83 5.77
C VAL A 122 0.10 -3.24 5.84
N MET A 123 0.91 -3.59 4.84
CA MET A 123 1.70 -4.82 4.86
C MET A 123 3.08 -4.52 5.46
N THR A 124 3.42 -5.10 6.61
CA THR A 124 4.69 -4.90 7.32
C THR A 124 5.60 -6.12 7.19
N SER A 125 6.91 -5.91 7.36
CA SER A 125 7.92 -6.95 7.21
C SER A 125 7.96 -7.99 8.33
N ASP A 126 7.34 -7.69 9.46
CA ASP A 126 7.45 -8.43 10.72
C ASP A 126 6.12 -9.01 11.21
N LEU A 127 5.00 -8.33 10.96
CA LEU A 127 3.68 -8.67 11.48
C LEU A 127 2.67 -9.05 10.37
N GLY A 128 3.06 -8.93 9.10
CA GLY A 128 2.13 -9.12 7.98
C GLY A 128 1.16 -7.94 7.86
N VAL A 129 -0.13 -8.20 7.65
CA VAL A 129 -1.13 -7.13 7.56
C VAL A 129 -1.43 -6.56 8.95
N VAL A 130 -1.19 -5.27 9.11
CA VAL A 130 -1.52 -4.50 10.31
C VAL A 130 -2.58 -3.47 9.96
N ILE A 131 -3.64 -3.40 10.78
CA ILE A 131 -4.66 -2.35 10.70
C ILE A 131 -4.44 -1.38 11.86
N ALA A 132 -4.27 -0.10 11.55
CA ALA A 132 -4.08 0.92 12.58
C ALA A 132 -4.68 2.27 12.18
N GLY A 133 -4.86 3.13 13.19
CA GLY A 133 -5.46 4.45 13.01
C GLY A 133 -4.48 5.55 12.62
N ASN A 134 -5.01 6.74 12.31
CA ASN A 134 -4.26 7.93 11.87
C ASN A 134 -3.05 8.30 12.73
N ALA A 135 -3.11 8.12 14.05
CA ALA A 135 -1.99 8.44 14.94
C ALA A 135 -0.78 7.50 14.72
N ALA A 136 -1.05 6.22 14.44
CA ALA A 136 -0.02 5.23 14.15
C ALA A 136 0.43 5.32 12.68
N LEU A 137 -0.50 5.61 11.77
CA LEU A 137 -0.29 5.69 10.32
C LEU A 137 -0.75 7.04 9.76
N PRO A 138 0.04 8.12 9.96
CA PRO A 138 -0.27 9.44 9.41
C PRO A 138 -0.39 9.38 7.88
N LEU A 139 -1.43 10.02 7.34
CA LEU A 139 -1.68 10.07 5.89
C LEU A 139 -0.72 11.06 5.22
N LEU A 140 -0.11 10.65 4.11
CA LEU A 140 0.67 11.50 3.21
C LEU A 140 -0.11 11.84 1.94
N GLY A 141 -0.96 10.93 1.48
CA GLY A 141 -1.87 11.14 0.35
C GLY A 141 -2.82 9.95 0.19
N ALA A 142 -3.96 10.18 -0.47
CA ALA A 142 -4.93 9.13 -0.75
C ALA A 142 -5.45 9.21 -2.19
N PHE A 143 -5.93 8.07 -2.68
CA PHE A 143 -6.38 7.89 -4.06
C PHE A 143 -7.65 7.06 -4.08
N THR A 144 -8.63 7.52 -4.85
CA THR A 144 -9.92 6.83 -5.04
C THR A 144 -10.07 6.39 -6.48
N HIS A 145 -10.87 5.33 -6.69
CA HIS A 145 -11.26 4.83 -7.99
C HIS A 145 -12.78 4.90 -8.08
N GLY A 146 -13.28 5.58 -9.11
CA GLY A 146 -14.72 5.77 -9.37
C GLY A 146 -15.47 4.47 -9.58
#